data_AF-A0A9X2FH69-F1
#
_entry.id   AF-A0A9X2FH69-F1
#
_cell.length_a   1.000
_cell.length_b   1.000
_cell.length_c   1.000
_cell.angle_alpha   90.00
_cell.angle_beta   90.00
_cell.angle_gamma   90.00
#
_symmetry.space_group_name_H-M   'P 1'
#
loop_
_entity.id
_entity.type
_entity.pdbx_description
1 polymer ?
#
loop_
_entity_poly.entity_id
_entity_poly.type
_entity_poly.pdbx_seq_one_letter_code
_entity_poly.pdbx_strand_id
1 'polypeptide(L)'
;MKFNELAPLIQPCFSHNVAKSKAKTVKKMFELITDYEDDEEKPYDLADVTLRNYFNNGKIKDLASRVWNRLDRIKFEQAIDSASDDARTSLATSIKDGHYTTKRVDRGTVSHVCTDLFMEIISVAAGQTTTKNKKSFPKTSRESKIDIRTGQHQSIEYIKDKNVIRVDGVDHPISPELADEGPNIASDLPYKSALYEIYTIKLGKKINDQNMKREAPRSIVNHFDRQQRDFNDAAWYEHSLRDTVADFDNQFSLLKQDAYDGIEETYYNDEFGNDGMKRLREVQDKIIIITLDLSNLENIDNILSNSIKKGLCHLMVNDKMIKSWVDINED
;
A
#
# COMPACT_ATOMS: atom_id res chain seq x y z
N MET A 1 7.51 22.44 -0.60
CA MET A 1 7.57 23.07 -1.94
C MET A 1 6.58 24.23 -2.02
N LYS A 2 6.83 25.26 -2.83
CA LYS A 2 5.94 26.42 -3.08
C LYS A 2 5.32 26.35 -4.48
N PHE A 3 4.22 27.06 -4.70
CA PHE A 3 3.52 27.07 -5.99
C PHE A 3 4.39 27.53 -7.16
N ASN A 4 5.23 28.55 -6.98
CA ASN A 4 6.13 29.05 -8.01
C ASN A 4 7.34 28.13 -8.29
N GLU A 5 7.58 27.15 -7.44
CA GLU A 5 8.55 26.07 -7.70
C GLU A 5 7.88 24.95 -8.48
N LEU A 6 6.60 24.66 -8.25
CA LEU A 6 5.87 23.57 -8.89
C LEU A 6 5.37 23.92 -10.29
N ALA A 7 4.78 25.10 -10.47
CA ALA A 7 4.17 25.50 -11.74
C ALA A 7 5.12 25.43 -12.96
N PRO A 8 6.42 25.81 -12.86
CA PRO A 8 7.36 25.65 -13.95
C PRO A 8 7.66 24.19 -14.31
N LEU A 9 7.67 23.28 -13.33
CA LEU A 9 7.98 21.87 -13.56
C LEU A 9 6.86 21.16 -14.32
N ILE A 10 5.61 21.56 -14.07
CA ILE A 10 4.41 20.98 -14.67
C ILE A 10 4.12 21.56 -16.05
N GLN A 11 4.57 22.78 -16.31
CA GLN A 11 4.33 23.48 -17.57
C GLN A 11 4.57 22.64 -18.85
N PRO A 12 5.64 21.81 -18.95
CA PRO A 12 5.88 20.94 -20.11
C PRO A 12 4.86 19.79 -20.27
N CYS A 13 4.09 19.44 -19.24
CA CYS A 13 3.08 18.39 -19.29
C CYS A 13 1.78 18.83 -19.98
N PHE A 14 1.58 20.13 -20.20
CA PHE A 14 0.41 20.65 -20.90
C PHE A 14 0.66 20.84 -22.40
N SER A 15 -0.43 20.99 -23.15
CA SER A 15 -0.35 21.25 -24.59
C SER A 15 0.52 22.47 -24.91
N HIS A 16 1.17 22.46 -26.07
CA HIS A 16 2.14 23.49 -26.47
C HIS A 16 1.60 24.94 -26.39
N ASN A 17 0.29 25.16 -26.59
CA ASN A 17 -0.33 26.49 -26.43
C ASN A 17 -0.45 26.91 -24.96
N VAL A 18 -0.72 25.97 -24.06
CA VAL A 18 -0.80 26.23 -22.61
C VAL A 18 0.61 26.41 -22.04
N ALA A 19 1.54 25.55 -22.43
CA ALA A 19 2.93 25.55 -21.96
C ALA A 19 3.69 26.85 -22.27
N LYS A 20 3.31 27.57 -23.34
CA LYS A 20 3.93 28.87 -23.72
C LYS A 20 3.49 30.06 -22.87
N SER A 21 2.42 29.93 -22.08
CA SER A 21 1.92 31.04 -21.27
C SER A 21 1.84 30.65 -19.81
N LYS A 22 2.57 31.40 -18.97
CA LYS A 22 2.50 31.30 -17.51
C LYS A 22 1.07 31.46 -16.98
N ALA A 23 0.31 32.40 -17.54
CA ALA A 23 -1.09 32.61 -17.14
C ALA A 23 -1.96 31.40 -17.49
N LYS A 24 -1.86 30.91 -18.74
CA LYS A 24 -2.64 29.73 -19.17
C LYS A 24 -2.26 28.47 -18.41
N THR A 25 -0.98 28.31 -18.08
CA THR A 25 -0.49 27.19 -17.26
C THR A 25 -1.16 27.22 -15.89
N VAL A 26 -1.12 28.35 -15.18
CA VAL A 26 -1.77 28.48 -13.86
C VAL A 26 -3.28 28.26 -13.96
N LYS A 27 -3.94 28.90 -14.93
CA LYS A 27 -5.38 28.69 -15.13
C LYS A 27 -5.72 27.22 -15.32
N LYS A 28 -4.96 26.53 -16.20
CA LYS A 28 -5.18 25.13 -16.50
C LYS A 28 -4.91 24.23 -15.30
N MET A 29 -3.90 24.55 -14.49
CA MET A 29 -3.64 23.84 -13.24
C MET A 29 -4.84 23.91 -12.30
N PHE A 30 -5.39 25.11 -12.06
CA PHE A 30 -6.54 25.27 -11.18
C PHE A 30 -7.80 24.66 -11.76
N GLU A 31 -8.06 24.83 -13.06
CA GLU A 31 -9.18 24.18 -13.77
C GLU A 31 -9.18 22.65 -13.62
N LEU A 32 -8.00 22.03 -13.60
CA LEU A 32 -7.86 20.58 -13.52
C LEU A 32 -7.84 20.04 -12.08
N ILE A 33 -7.39 20.83 -11.09
CA ILE A 33 -7.31 20.41 -9.68
C ILE A 33 -8.59 20.74 -8.91
N THR A 34 -9.60 21.31 -9.56
CA THR A 34 -10.85 21.70 -8.93
C THR A 34 -12.06 21.18 -9.68
N ASP A 35 -13.13 20.88 -8.94
CA ASP A 35 -14.42 20.51 -9.48
C ASP A 35 -15.43 21.65 -9.31
N TYR A 36 -15.57 22.43 -10.38
CA TYR A 36 -16.59 23.47 -10.53
C TYR A 36 -17.49 23.11 -11.71
N GLU A 37 -18.79 23.29 -11.52
CA GLU A 37 -19.77 23.15 -12.58
C GLU A 37 -19.63 24.29 -13.60
N ASP A 38 -20.23 24.12 -14.79
CA ASP A 38 -20.09 25.09 -15.87
C ASP A 38 -20.73 26.44 -15.58
N ASP A 39 -21.76 26.48 -14.73
CA ASP A 39 -22.50 27.66 -14.31
C ASP A 39 -21.95 28.32 -13.03
N GLU A 40 -20.98 27.69 -12.35
CA GLU A 40 -20.36 28.25 -11.14
C GLU A 40 -19.30 29.32 -11.46
N GLU A 41 -19.20 30.34 -10.61
CA GLU A 41 -18.10 31.31 -10.69
C GLU A 41 -16.78 30.62 -10.35
N LYS A 42 -15.90 30.48 -11.34
CA LYS A 42 -14.59 29.84 -11.21
C LYS A 42 -13.59 30.85 -10.63
N PRO A 43 -13.08 30.67 -9.39
CA PRO A 43 -12.19 31.63 -8.73
C PRO A 43 -10.88 31.90 -9.47
N TYR A 44 -10.50 31.01 -10.38
CA TYR A 44 -9.32 31.07 -11.22
C TYR A 44 -9.55 31.76 -12.58
N ASP A 45 -10.78 32.23 -12.89
CA ASP A 45 -11.08 33.11 -14.03
C ASP A 45 -10.63 34.55 -13.74
N LEU A 46 -9.32 34.70 -13.53
CA LEU A 46 -8.65 35.95 -13.19
C LEU A 46 -7.92 36.52 -14.40
N ALA A 47 -7.58 37.81 -14.32
CA ALA A 47 -6.76 38.46 -15.33
C ALA A 47 -5.37 37.79 -15.47
N ASP A 48 -4.86 37.72 -16.69
CA ASP A 48 -3.56 37.13 -17.02
C ASP A 48 -2.39 37.69 -16.20
N VAL A 49 -2.48 38.95 -15.76
CA VAL A 49 -1.46 39.59 -14.91
C VAL A 49 -1.44 38.94 -13.53
N THR A 50 -2.60 38.67 -12.95
CA THR A 50 -2.74 38.02 -11.64
C THR A 50 -2.24 36.58 -11.70
N LEU A 51 -2.63 35.82 -12.74
CA LEU A 51 -2.18 34.44 -12.93
C LEU A 51 -0.66 34.35 -13.17
N ARG A 52 -0.08 35.29 -13.92
CA ARG A 52 1.39 35.41 -14.06
C ARG A 52 2.08 35.69 -12.73
N ASN A 53 1.50 36.54 -11.88
CA ASN A 53 2.03 36.82 -10.56
C ASN A 53 2.02 35.58 -9.66
N TYR A 54 1.00 34.72 -9.77
CA TYR A 54 0.99 33.43 -9.08
C TYR A 54 2.13 32.53 -9.56
N PHE A 55 2.30 32.38 -10.88
CA PHE A 55 3.39 31.58 -11.44
C PHE A 55 4.77 32.05 -10.97
N ASN A 56 5.01 33.37 -10.95
CA ASN A 56 6.34 33.91 -10.62
C ASN A 56 6.61 33.93 -9.11
N ASN A 57 5.61 34.31 -8.31
CA ASN A 57 5.80 34.69 -6.90
C ASN A 57 5.13 33.73 -5.91
N GLY A 58 4.30 32.81 -6.38
CA GLY A 58 3.66 31.78 -5.55
C GLY A 58 2.60 32.30 -4.57
N LYS A 59 2.20 33.57 -4.69
CA LYS A 59 1.26 34.25 -3.78
C LYS A 59 -0.19 33.87 -4.08
N ILE A 60 -0.56 32.62 -3.85
CA ILE A 60 -1.88 32.07 -4.17
C ILE A 60 -2.86 32.05 -2.99
N LYS A 61 -2.55 32.68 -1.85
CA LYS A 61 -3.33 32.59 -0.59
C LYS A 61 -4.84 32.80 -0.78
N ASP A 62 -5.22 33.90 -1.42
CA ASP A 62 -6.64 34.26 -1.59
C ASP A 62 -7.35 33.28 -2.54
N LEU A 63 -6.69 32.90 -3.63
CA LEU A 63 -7.22 31.90 -4.56
C LEU A 63 -7.34 30.52 -3.90
N ALA A 64 -6.30 30.08 -3.22
CA ALA A 64 -6.23 28.80 -2.52
C ALA A 64 -7.38 28.66 -1.51
N SER A 65 -7.66 29.72 -0.75
CA SER A 65 -8.77 29.75 0.22
C SER A 65 -10.14 29.58 -0.44
N ARG A 66 -10.32 30.11 -1.66
CA ARG A 66 -11.58 30.00 -2.42
C ARG A 66 -11.76 28.62 -3.03
N VAL A 67 -10.68 27.94 -3.44
CA VAL A 67 -10.76 26.66 -4.15
C VAL A 67 -10.59 25.42 -3.26
N TRP A 68 -10.13 25.58 -2.02
CA TRP A 68 -9.79 24.48 -1.10
C TRP A 68 -10.88 23.41 -0.98
N ASN A 69 -12.14 23.81 -0.80
CA ASN A 69 -13.26 22.87 -0.61
C ASN A 69 -13.76 22.23 -1.93
N ARG A 70 -13.13 22.56 -3.05
CA ARG A 70 -13.48 22.08 -4.38
C ARG A 70 -12.34 21.32 -5.02
N LEU A 71 -11.32 20.92 -4.27
CA LEU A 71 -10.18 20.21 -4.82
C LEU A 71 -10.57 18.79 -5.26
N ASP A 72 -10.21 18.44 -6.48
CA ASP A 72 -10.35 17.12 -7.06
C ASP A 72 -9.05 16.73 -7.77
N ARG A 73 -8.56 15.52 -7.49
CA ARG A 73 -7.31 15.00 -8.01
C ARG A 73 -7.44 14.41 -9.42
N ILE A 74 -8.62 13.93 -9.79
CA ILE A 74 -8.79 13.00 -10.91
C ILE A 74 -8.40 13.65 -12.24
N LYS A 75 -8.99 14.82 -12.54
CA LYS A 75 -8.75 15.53 -13.81
C LYS A 75 -7.28 16.00 -13.93
N PHE A 76 -6.66 16.37 -12.82
CA PHE A 76 -5.26 16.78 -12.79
C PHE A 76 -4.30 15.61 -13.02
N GLU A 77 -4.48 14.50 -12.32
CA GLU A 77 -3.66 13.29 -12.50
C GLU A 77 -3.73 12.78 -13.94
N GLN A 78 -4.95 12.67 -14.49
CA GLN A 78 -5.18 12.25 -15.86
C GLN A 78 -4.49 13.15 -16.88
N ALA A 79 -4.45 14.46 -16.63
CA ALA A 79 -3.76 15.41 -17.51
C ALA A 79 -2.23 15.21 -17.49
N ILE A 80 -1.66 14.85 -16.35
CA ILE A 80 -0.22 14.52 -16.27
C ILE A 80 0.06 13.14 -16.88
N ASP A 81 -0.80 12.14 -16.65
CA ASP A 81 -0.65 10.81 -17.24
C ASP A 81 -0.74 10.82 -18.77
N SER A 82 -1.55 11.73 -19.32
CA SER A 82 -1.71 11.93 -20.76
C SER A 82 -0.58 12.75 -21.40
N ALA A 83 0.35 13.29 -20.61
CA ALA A 83 1.51 14.01 -21.11
C ALA A 83 2.52 13.06 -21.77
N SER A 84 3.42 13.60 -22.60
CA SER A 84 4.46 12.79 -23.25
C SER A 84 5.37 12.13 -22.22
N ASP A 85 5.91 10.96 -22.57
CA ASP A 85 6.86 10.23 -21.74
C ASP A 85 8.08 11.08 -21.36
N ASP A 86 8.57 11.91 -22.29
CA ASP A 86 9.67 12.85 -22.04
C ASP A 86 9.29 13.90 -20.99
N ALA A 87 8.08 14.46 -21.08
CA ALA A 87 7.59 15.45 -20.12
C ALA A 87 7.41 14.83 -18.73
N ARG A 88 6.84 13.62 -18.64
CA ARG A 88 6.68 12.89 -17.37
C ARG A 88 8.02 12.49 -16.76
N THR A 89 8.98 12.08 -17.59
CA THR A 89 10.34 11.75 -17.13
C THR A 89 11.07 12.98 -16.61
N SER A 90 11.00 14.10 -17.34
CA SER A 90 11.60 15.36 -16.94
C SER A 90 11.00 15.89 -15.62
N LEU A 91 9.67 15.81 -15.48
CA LEU A 91 8.97 16.16 -14.24
C LEU A 91 9.41 15.25 -13.08
N ALA A 92 9.50 13.94 -13.30
CA ALA A 92 9.91 12.98 -12.27
C ALA A 92 11.34 13.25 -11.79
N THR A 93 12.28 13.48 -12.71
CA THR A 93 13.67 13.85 -12.40
C THR A 93 13.73 15.17 -11.64
N SER A 94 13.00 16.19 -12.10
CA SER A 94 12.99 17.50 -11.44
C SER A 94 12.43 17.44 -10.02
N ILE A 95 11.42 16.59 -9.77
CA ILE A 95 10.87 16.38 -8.43
C ILE A 95 11.88 15.67 -7.51
N LYS A 96 12.59 14.67 -8.03
CA LYS A 96 13.66 13.95 -7.29
C LYS A 96 14.81 14.88 -6.91
N ASP A 97 15.34 15.59 -7.90
CA ASP A 97 16.54 16.42 -7.74
C ASP A 97 16.26 17.60 -6.79
N GLY A 98 15.01 18.09 -6.77
CA GLY A 98 14.57 19.09 -5.80
C GLY A 98 14.28 18.56 -4.40
N HIS A 99 14.37 17.23 -4.17
CA HIS A 99 14.06 16.57 -2.90
C HIS A 99 12.70 17.01 -2.31
N TYR A 100 11.70 17.25 -3.16
CA TYR A 100 10.40 17.78 -2.72
C TYR A 100 9.51 16.74 -2.02
N THR A 101 9.86 15.46 -2.10
CA THR A 101 9.10 14.35 -1.52
C THR A 101 10.01 13.18 -1.17
N THR A 102 9.60 12.38 -0.19
CA THR A 102 10.20 11.09 0.16
C THR A 102 9.54 9.92 -0.57
N LYS A 103 8.41 10.15 -1.27
CA LYS A 103 7.72 9.12 -2.08
C LYS A 103 8.58 8.71 -3.28
N ARG A 104 8.47 7.45 -3.72
CA ARG A 104 9.08 7.01 -4.97
C ARG A 104 8.46 7.77 -6.14
N VAL A 105 9.30 8.50 -6.88
CA VAL A 105 8.91 9.21 -8.10
C VAL A 105 9.49 8.49 -9.30
N ASP A 106 8.69 8.15 -10.29
CA ASP A 106 9.16 7.76 -11.62
C ASP A 106 8.06 8.07 -12.64
N ARG A 107 8.30 7.78 -13.93
CA ARG A 107 7.34 8.10 -14.99
C ARG A 107 5.93 7.52 -14.77
N GLY A 108 5.80 6.44 -13.99
CA GLY A 108 4.53 5.79 -13.67
C GLY A 108 3.87 6.31 -12.40
N THR A 109 4.59 7.05 -11.54
CA THR A 109 4.05 7.58 -10.28
C THR A 109 4.04 9.12 -10.22
N VAL A 110 4.67 9.79 -11.19
CA VAL A 110 4.87 11.24 -11.18
C VAL A 110 3.57 12.04 -11.21
N SER A 111 2.52 11.55 -11.87
CA SER A 111 1.19 12.19 -11.89
C SER A 111 0.60 12.28 -10.49
N HIS A 112 0.57 11.17 -9.76
CA HIS A 112 0.10 11.11 -8.37
C HIS A 112 0.94 11.99 -7.44
N VAL A 113 2.27 11.84 -7.47
CA VAL A 113 3.19 12.62 -6.61
C VAL A 113 3.05 14.12 -6.86
N CYS A 114 2.95 14.52 -8.13
CA CYS A 114 2.80 15.92 -8.52
C CYS A 114 1.46 16.51 -8.04
N THR A 115 0.39 15.73 -8.12
CA THR A 115 -0.95 16.13 -7.65
C THR A 115 -0.98 16.32 -6.14
N ASP A 116 -0.36 15.41 -5.40
CA ASP A 116 -0.22 15.52 -3.94
C ASP A 116 0.53 16.80 -3.54
N LEU A 117 1.66 17.07 -4.19
CA LEU A 117 2.43 18.30 -3.96
C LEU A 117 1.60 19.55 -4.25
N PHE A 118 0.77 19.53 -5.30
CA PHE A 118 -0.08 20.66 -5.63
C PHE A 118 -1.17 20.88 -4.57
N MET A 119 -1.85 19.81 -4.15
CA MET A 119 -2.87 19.89 -3.09
C MET A 119 -2.27 20.36 -1.76
N GLU A 120 -1.08 19.89 -1.38
CA GLU A 120 -0.35 20.35 -0.18
C GLU A 120 -0.05 21.86 -0.26
N ILE A 121 0.45 22.32 -1.42
CA ILE A 121 0.72 23.73 -1.67
C ILE A 121 -0.55 24.59 -1.51
N ILE A 122 -1.69 24.14 -2.03
CA ILE A 122 -2.98 24.84 -1.90
C ILE A 122 -3.42 24.84 -0.43
N SER A 123 -3.32 23.71 0.28
CA SER A 123 -3.66 23.59 1.71
C SER A 123 -2.90 24.61 2.55
N VAL A 124 -1.58 24.62 2.44
CA VAL A 124 -0.71 25.55 3.17
C VAL A 124 -1.04 27.00 2.81
N ALA A 125 -1.26 27.30 1.53
CA ALA A 125 -1.58 28.65 1.08
C ALA A 125 -2.96 29.12 1.55
N ALA A 126 -3.95 28.23 1.68
CA ALA A 126 -5.27 28.52 2.23
C ALA A 126 -5.24 28.80 3.75
N GLY A 127 -4.06 28.78 4.38
CA GLY A 127 -3.91 29.00 5.81
C GLY A 127 -4.28 27.77 6.65
N GLN A 128 -4.43 26.60 6.02
CA GLN A 128 -4.52 25.32 6.71
C GLN A 128 -3.11 24.93 7.19
N THR A 129 -2.55 25.73 8.10
CA THR A 129 -1.24 25.43 8.70
C THR A 129 -1.43 24.60 9.96
N THR A 130 -0.70 23.49 10.01
CA THR A 130 -0.54 22.58 11.14
C THR A 130 -0.08 23.32 12.40
N THR A 131 -1.00 23.76 13.25
CA THR A 131 -0.72 24.10 14.65
C THR A 131 -1.75 23.50 15.62
N LYS A 132 -1.25 23.18 16.81
CA LYS A 132 -1.77 22.25 17.81
C LYS A 132 -3.11 22.73 18.44
N ASN A 133 -3.98 21.74 18.72
CA ASN A 133 -5.17 21.72 19.61
C ASN A 133 -6.57 22.20 19.12
N LYS A 134 -7.51 21.22 19.06
CA LYS A 134 -8.97 21.16 19.38
C LYS A 134 -9.87 22.32 18.86
N LYS A 135 -10.92 22.15 18.02
CA LYS A 135 -11.87 21.06 17.70
C LYS A 135 -12.42 21.18 16.24
N SER A 136 -12.74 20.02 15.67
CA SER A 136 -13.62 19.68 14.51
C SER A 136 -13.30 20.23 13.10
N PHE A 137 -12.28 19.66 12.47
CA PHE A 137 -12.33 18.89 11.21
C PHE A 137 -11.27 17.78 11.39
N PRO A 138 -11.41 16.56 10.84
CA PRO A 138 -10.53 15.44 11.19
C PRO A 138 -9.08 15.76 10.81
N LYS A 139 -8.30 16.19 11.80
CA LYS A 139 -6.85 16.35 11.70
C LYS A 139 -6.28 14.94 11.67
N THR A 140 -5.62 14.57 10.57
CA THR A 140 -4.63 13.51 10.54
C THR A 140 -3.44 13.93 11.41
N SER A 141 -3.60 13.83 12.74
CA SER A 141 -2.48 13.47 13.59
C SER A 141 -2.08 12.03 13.24
N ARG A 142 -0.92 11.61 13.70
CA ARG A 142 -0.41 10.23 13.66
C ARG A 142 -1.35 9.11 14.17
N GLU A 143 -2.64 9.35 14.41
CA GLU A 143 -3.61 8.37 14.89
C GLU A 143 -5.01 8.73 14.37
N SER A 144 -5.40 8.11 13.27
CA SER A 144 -6.69 7.44 13.18
C SER A 144 -6.50 6.32 12.16
N LYS A 145 -5.88 5.24 12.63
CA LYS A 145 -5.91 3.99 11.88
C LYS A 145 -7.37 3.69 11.51
N ILE A 146 -7.61 3.10 10.35
CA ILE A 146 -8.94 2.78 9.83
C ILE A 146 -9.64 1.86 10.84
N ASP A 147 -10.80 2.26 11.35
CA ASP A 147 -11.57 1.41 12.26
C ASP A 147 -12.50 0.47 11.48
N ILE A 148 -11.98 -0.72 11.23
CA ILE A 148 -12.67 -1.81 10.54
C ILE A 148 -13.77 -2.49 11.37
N ARG A 149 -13.86 -2.18 12.68
CA ARG A 149 -14.82 -2.82 13.59
C ARG A 149 -16.18 -2.13 13.60
N THR A 150 -16.27 -0.95 12.99
CA THR A 150 -17.48 -0.15 12.94
C THR A 150 -18.07 -0.22 11.54
N GLY A 151 -19.39 -0.44 11.41
CA GLY A 151 -20.12 -0.32 10.15
C GLY A 151 -20.27 1.14 9.68
N GLN A 152 -19.32 2.00 10.03
CA GLN A 152 -19.29 3.42 9.70
C GLN A 152 -18.93 3.65 8.23
N HIS A 153 -18.18 2.73 7.64
CA HIS A 153 -17.72 2.80 6.26
C HIS A 153 -18.65 2.02 5.33
N GLN A 154 -18.98 2.60 4.19
CA GLN A 154 -19.77 1.95 3.14
C GLN A 154 -18.91 1.01 2.30
N SER A 155 -17.62 1.31 2.14
CA SER A 155 -16.66 0.42 1.49
C SER A 155 -15.25 0.57 2.05
N ILE A 156 -14.57 -0.55 2.22
CA ILE A 156 -13.14 -0.61 2.56
C ILE A 156 -12.51 -1.65 1.63
N GLU A 157 -11.62 -1.23 0.73
CA GLU A 157 -11.03 -2.10 -0.28
C GLU A 157 -9.50 -2.02 -0.26
N TYR A 158 -8.83 -3.16 -0.29
CA TYR A 158 -7.38 -3.20 -0.52
C TYR A 158 -7.06 -3.21 -2.02
N ILE A 159 -6.33 -2.19 -2.48
CA ILE A 159 -5.88 -2.07 -3.88
C ILE A 159 -4.39 -2.41 -3.96
N LYS A 160 -4.10 -3.70 -4.20
CA LYS A 160 -2.73 -4.25 -4.20
C LYS A 160 -1.76 -3.50 -5.12
N ASP A 161 -2.16 -3.21 -6.35
CA ASP A 161 -1.27 -2.55 -7.33
C ASP A 161 -0.87 -1.13 -6.94
N LYS A 162 -1.63 -0.49 -6.03
CA LYS A 162 -1.39 0.86 -5.54
C LYS A 162 -0.80 0.89 -4.13
N ASN A 163 -0.75 -0.25 -3.42
CA ASN A 163 -0.44 -0.33 -1.99
C ASN A 163 -1.27 0.67 -1.17
N VAL A 164 -2.58 0.67 -1.37
CA VAL A 164 -3.51 1.53 -0.60
C VAL A 164 -4.68 0.72 -0.07
N ILE A 165 -5.21 1.13 1.08
CA ILE A 165 -6.57 0.77 1.51
C ILE A 165 -7.47 1.94 1.14
N ARG A 166 -8.44 1.70 0.28
CA ARG A 166 -9.44 2.68 -0.09
C ARG A 166 -10.62 2.59 0.88
N VAL A 167 -10.90 3.66 1.60
CA VAL A 167 -12.05 3.78 2.51
C VAL A 167 -13.00 4.82 1.94
N ASP A 168 -14.22 4.44 1.60
CA ASP A 168 -15.25 5.34 1.08
C ASP A 168 -14.76 6.24 -0.08
N GLY A 169 -13.90 5.68 -0.96
CA GLY A 169 -13.30 6.39 -2.09
C GLY A 169 -11.98 7.14 -1.79
N VAL A 170 -11.54 7.18 -0.54
CA VAL A 170 -10.29 7.83 -0.11
C VAL A 170 -9.16 6.81 0.02
N ASP A 171 -8.06 7.04 -0.70
CA ASP A 171 -6.89 6.16 -0.66
C ASP A 171 -6.03 6.43 0.60
N HIS A 172 -5.86 5.41 1.45
CA HIS A 172 -4.93 5.41 2.57
C HIS A 172 -3.67 4.62 2.19
N PRO A 173 -2.51 5.28 2.00
CA PRO A 173 -1.27 4.60 1.67
C PRO A 173 -0.87 3.62 2.77
N ILE A 174 -0.49 2.42 2.34
CA ILE A 174 0.15 1.42 3.17
C ILE A 174 1.65 1.65 3.10
N SER A 175 2.36 1.63 4.24
CA SER A 175 3.81 1.78 4.24
C SER A 175 4.45 0.61 3.49
N PRO A 176 5.29 0.84 2.46
CA PRO A 176 5.96 -0.23 1.73
C PRO A 176 7.16 -0.82 2.50
N GLU A 177 7.29 -0.53 3.80
CA GLU A 177 8.44 -0.87 4.65
C GLU A 177 8.54 -2.38 4.92
N LEU A 178 8.87 -3.15 3.89
CA LEU A 178 9.68 -4.38 4.00
C LEU A 178 10.66 -4.49 2.82
N ALA A 179 11.16 -3.36 2.32
CA ALA A 179 12.16 -3.35 1.25
C ALA A 179 13.60 -3.13 1.73
N ASP A 180 13.83 -2.78 3.01
CA ASP A 180 15.20 -2.45 3.48
C ASP A 180 15.53 -2.93 4.91
N GLU A 181 14.85 -3.96 5.41
CA GLU A 181 15.55 -4.89 6.29
C GLU A 181 16.26 -5.87 5.38
N GLY A 182 17.57 -5.65 5.23
CA GLY A 182 18.42 -6.34 4.26
C GLY A 182 18.42 -7.87 4.37
N PRO A 183 19.32 -8.55 3.64
CA PRO A 183 19.40 -10.02 3.57
C PRO A 183 19.74 -10.76 4.90
N ASN A 184 19.53 -10.14 6.07
CA ASN A 184 19.97 -10.57 7.39
C ASN A 184 18.88 -11.10 8.35
N ILE A 185 17.63 -11.31 7.91
CA ILE A 185 16.64 -12.15 8.63
C ILE A 185 16.49 -13.51 7.92
N ALA A 186 17.47 -13.88 7.08
CA ALA A 186 17.30 -15.01 6.18
C ALA A 186 17.50 -16.39 6.82
N SER A 187 18.12 -16.52 8.01
CA SER A 187 18.49 -17.84 8.55
C SER A 187 17.70 -18.35 9.76
N ASP A 188 16.90 -17.54 10.46
CA ASP A 188 16.34 -17.91 11.79
C ASP A 188 14.81 -17.87 11.91
N LEU A 189 14.07 -17.82 10.79
CA LEU A 189 12.61 -17.87 10.86
C LEU A 189 12.11 -19.32 11.01
N PRO A 190 11.36 -19.66 12.09
CA PRO A 190 10.93 -21.04 12.39
C PRO A 190 10.24 -21.77 11.23
N TYR A 191 9.43 -21.07 10.43
CA TYR A 191 8.76 -21.68 9.28
C TYR A 191 9.73 -22.29 8.25
N LYS A 192 10.92 -21.69 8.04
CA LYS A 192 11.92 -22.26 7.12
C LYS A 192 12.47 -23.57 7.66
N SER A 193 12.75 -23.63 8.95
CA SER A 193 13.18 -24.86 9.62
C SER A 193 12.13 -25.96 9.49
N ALA A 194 10.85 -25.62 9.68
CA ALA A 194 9.74 -26.56 9.50
C ALA A 194 9.62 -27.04 8.02
N LEU A 195 9.86 -26.16 7.04
CA LEU A 195 9.93 -26.57 5.63
C LEU A 195 11.12 -27.50 5.34
N TYR A 196 12.30 -27.21 5.91
CA TYR A 196 13.48 -28.06 5.76
C TYR A 196 13.29 -29.43 6.40
N GLU A 197 12.56 -29.51 7.51
CA GLU A 197 12.16 -30.76 8.15
C GLU A 197 11.30 -31.61 7.20
N ILE A 198 10.23 -31.02 6.62
CA ILE A 198 9.39 -31.68 5.60
C ILE A 198 10.24 -32.25 4.47
N TYR A 199 11.15 -31.44 3.91
CA TYR A 199 11.98 -31.87 2.78
C TYR A 199 13.00 -32.93 3.19
N THR A 200 13.50 -32.87 4.42
CA THR A 200 14.43 -33.86 4.95
C THR A 200 13.78 -35.24 5.01
N ILE A 201 12.57 -35.32 5.58
CA ILE A 201 11.80 -36.57 5.64
C ILE A 201 11.45 -37.05 4.23
N LYS A 202 10.93 -36.15 3.38
CA LYS A 202 10.50 -36.51 2.02
C LYS A 202 11.63 -37.03 1.13
N LEU A 203 12.85 -36.50 1.29
CA LEU A 203 14.00 -36.87 0.47
C LEU A 203 14.88 -37.94 1.14
N GLY A 204 14.64 -38.29 2.40
CA GLY A 204 15.51 -39.18 3.18
C GLY A 204 16.93 -38.62 3.36
N LYS A 205 17.10 -37.29 3.24
CA LYS A 205 18.40 -36.60 3.26
C LYS A 205 18.23 -35.24 3.90
N LYS A 206 19.14 -34.87 4.82
CA LYS A 206 19.13 -33.57 5.50
C LYS A 206 19.15 -32.40 4.50
N ILE A 207 18.10 -31.59 4.54
CA ILE A 207 17.96 -30.32 3.81
C ILE A 207 18.09 -29.15 4.78
N ASN A 208 18.72 -28.07 4.35
CA ASN A 208 18.86 -26.80 5.06
C ASN A 208 19.10 -25.66 4.06
N ASP A 209 19.26 -24.43 4.55
CA ASP A 209 19.47 -23.25 3.69
C ASP A 209 20.67 -23.39 2.73
N GLN A 210 21.78 -24.00 3.19
CA GLN A 210 23.02 -24.13 2.42
C GLN A 210 22.90 -25.08 1.24
N ASN A 211 22.03 -26.10 1.34
CA ASN A 211 21.91 -27.14 0.32
C ASN A 211 20.56 -27.17 -0.40
N MET A 212 19.53 -26.47 0.09
CA MET A 212 18.16 -26.46 -0.46
C MET A 212 18.15 -26.18 -1.96
N LYS A 213 18.89 -25.16 -2.42
CA LYS A 213 18.92 -24.76 -3.84
C LYS A 213 19.83 -25.62 -4.72
N ARG A 214 20.82 -26.27 -4.13
CA ARG A 214 21.88 -26.99 -4.85
C ARG A 214 21.61 -28.49 -4.99
N GLU A 215 20.99 -29.07 -3.96
CA GLU A 215 20.91 -30.53 -3.80
C GLU A 215 19.48 -31.07 -3.83
N ALA A 216 18.46 -30.22 -3.63
CA ALA A 216 17.07 -30.66 -3.73
C ALA A 216 16.61 -30.76 -5.20
N PRO A 217 15.71 -31.70 -5.54
CA PRO A 217 15.08 -31.75 -6.85
C PRO A 217 14.37 -30.44 -7.19
N ARG A 218 14.34 -30.08 -8.49
CA ARG A 218 13.73 -28.83 -8.97
C ARG A 218 12.29 -28.62 -8.52
N SER A 219 11.50 -29.70 -8.40
CA SER A 219 10.12 -29.64 -7.89
C SER A 219 10.05 -29.19 -6.42
N ILE A 220 11.01 -29.60 -5.60
CA ILE A 220 11.12 -29.22 -4.18
C ILE A 220 11.63 -27.78 -4.05
N VAL A 221 12.59 -27.38 -4.89
CA VAL A 221 13.06 -25.98 -4.98
C VAL A 221 11.91 -25.05 -5.35
N ASN A 222 11.15 -25.39 -6.39
CA ASN A 222 9.98 -24.61 -6.83
C ASN A 222 8.90 -24.55 -5.75
N HIS A 223 8.68 -25.64 -5.01
CA HIS A 223 7.75 -25.65 -3.89
C HIS A 223 8.21 -24.69 -2.79
N PHE A 224 9.48 -24.76 -2.37
CA PHE A 224 10.02 -23.83 -1.38
C PHE A 224 9.94 -22.37 -1.81
N ASP A 225 10.27 -22.05 -3.07
CA ASP A 225 10.12 -20.68 -3.61
C ASP A 225 8.68 -20.18 -3.54
N ARG A 226 7.71 -21.07 -3.79
CA ARG A 226 6.30 -20.73 -3.62
C ARG A 226 5.96 -20.47 -2.16
N GLN A 227 6.38 -21.35 -1.25
CA GLN A 227 6.14 -21.18 0.18
C GLN A 227 6.76 -19.88 0.73
N GLN A 228 7.95 -19.50 0.24
CA GLN A 228 8.59 -18.24 0.61
C GLN A 228 7.83 -17.03 0.10
N ARG A 229 7.27 -17.08 -1.12
CA ARG A 229 6.41 -16.01 -1.64
C ARG A 229 5.12 -15.87 -0.81
N ASP A 230 4.47 -16.98 -0.50
CA ASP A 230 3.23 -16.98 0.29
C ASP A 230 3.50 -16.41 1.70
N PHE A 231 4.62 -16.81 2.35
CA PHE A 231 5.06 -16.22 3.62
C PHE A 231 5.32 -14.71 3.50
N ASN A 232 6.08 -14.28 2.49
CA ASN A 232 6.41 -12.87 2.31
C ASN A 232 5.15 -12.01 2.08
N ASP A 233 4.17 -12.53 1.32
CA ASP A 233 2.89 -11.84 1.10
C ASP A 233 2.14 -11.67 2.43
N ALA A 234 2.12 -12.68 3.30
CA ALA A 234 1.47 -12.61 4.61
C ALA A 234 2.23 -11.75 5.63
N ALA A 235 3.56 -11.80 5.66
CA ALA A 235 4.38 -10.96 6.54
C ALA A 235 4.31 -9.48 6.12
N TRP A 236 4.32 -9.23 4.81
CA TRP A 236 4.07 -7.91 4.25
C TRP A 236 2.70 -7.41 4.64
N TYR A 237 1.67 -8.25 4.52
CA TYR A 237 0.31 -7.94 4.93
C TYR A 237 0.22 -7.54 6.41
N GLU A 238 0.83 -8.34 7.29
CA GLU A 238 0.85 -8.08 8.73
C GLU A 238 1.51 -6.73 9.06
N HIS A 239 2.69 -6.48 8.49
CA HIS A 239 3.43 -5.24 8.76
C HIS A 239 2.69 -4.01 8.23
N SER A 240 2.24 -4.10 6.97
CA SER A 240 1.55 -3.06 6.21
C SER A 240 0.30 -2.53 6.90
N LEU A 241 -0.52 -3.44 7.44
CA LEU A 241 -1.78 -3.06 8.06
C LEU A 241 -1.63 -2.61 9.50
N ARG A 242 -0.58 -3.03 10.20
CA ARG A 242 -0.36 -2.70 11.61
C ARG A 242 -0.44 -1.21 11.86
N ASP A 243 0.13 -0.41 10.97
CA ASP A 243 0.13 1.05 11.09
C ASP A 243 -1.11 1.72 10.48
N THR A 244 -1.86 0.98 9.67
CA THR A 244 -3.00 1.50 8.88
C THR A 244 -4.35 1.20 9.54
N VAL A 245 -4.49 0.10 10.28
CA VAL A 245 -5.78 -0.43 10.81
C VAL A 245 -5.85 -0.36 12.33
N ALA A 246 -6.95 0.17 12.86
CA ALA A 246 -7.17 0.29 14.30
C ALA A 246 -7.34 -1.09 14.92
N ASP A 247 -6.79 -1.28 16.12
CA ASP A 247 -6.85 -2.58 16.82
C ASP A 247 -6.24 -3.75 16.02
N PHE A 248 -5.34 -3.46 15.06
CA PHE A 248 -4.80 -4.46 14.14
C PHE A 248 -4.25 -5.70 14.84
N ASP A 249 -3.43 -5.54 15.89
CA ASP A 249 -2.77 -6.67 16.57
C ASP A 249 -3.79 -7.68 17.12
N ASN A 250 -4.90 -7.18 17.68
CA ASN A 250 -5.99 -8.01 18.18
C ASN A 250 -6.76 -8.64 17.02
N GLN A 251 -7.13 -7.86 16.00
CA GLN A 251 -7.86 -8.38 14.83
C GLN A 251 -7.04 -9.42 14.05
N PHE A 252 -5.72 -9.25 13.95
CA PHE A 252 -4.82 -10.20 13.31
C PHE A 252 -4.61 -11.46 14.15
N SER A 253 -4.62 -11.33 15.49
CA SER A 253 -4.62 -12.49 16.39
C SER A 253 -5.91 -13.30 16.26
N LEU A 254 -7.07 -12.64 16.19
CA LEU A 254 -8.36 -13.30 15.91
C LEU A 254 -8.36 -13.98 14.53
N LEU A 255 -7.78 -13.34 13.51
CA LEU A 255 -7.66 -13.93 12.17
C LEU A 255 -6.82 -15.22 12.20
N LYS A 256 -5.70 -15.23 12.92
CA LYS A 256 -4.86 -16.42 13.07
C LYS A 256 -5.56 -17.50 13.89
N GLN A 257 -6.28 -17.14 14.94
CA GLN A 257 -7.06 -18.09 15.74
C GLN A 257 -8.12 -18.79 14.90
N ASP A 258 -8.91 -18.02 14.15
CA ASP A 258 -9.98 -18.56 13.29
C ASP A 258 -9.41 -19.41 12.15
N ALA A 259 -8.30 -18.96 11.56
CA ALA A 259 -7.56 -19.74 10.59
C ALA A 259 -7.08 -21.07 11.17
N TYR A 260 -6.55 -21.07 12.40
CA TYR A 260 -6.11 -22.28 13.10
C TYR A 260 -7.27 -23.22 13.39
N ASP A 261 -8.33 -22.71 14.01
CA ASP A 261 -9.53 -23.49 14.35
C ASP A 261 -10.14 -24.15 13.08
N GLY A 262 -10.16 -23.42 11.97
CA GLY A 262 -10.67 -23.93 10.68
C GLY A 262 -9.78 -24.98 9.99
N ILE A 263 -8.50 -25.08 10.37
CA ILE A 263 -7.58 -26.11 9.85
C ILE A 263 -7.26 -27.21 10.87
N GLU A 264 -7.64 -27.04 12.14
CA GLU A 264 -7.15 -27.87 13.27
C GLU A 264 -7.37 -29.36 13.02
N GLU A 265 -8.58 -29.76 12.62
CA GLU A 265 -8.91 -31.15 12.31
C GLU A 265 -8.05 -31.71 11.16
N THR A 266 -7.76 -30.89 10.15
CA THR A 266 -6.88 -31.29 9.03
C THR A 266 -5.43 -31.37 9.49
N TYR A 267 -4.98 -30.46 10.36
CA TYR A 267 -3.63 -30.43 10.88
C TYR A 267 -3.32 -31.67 11.75
N TYR A 268 -4.25 -32.02 12.65
CA TYR A 268 -4.14 -33.18 13.55
C TYR A 268 -4.57 -34.51 12.94
N ASN A 269 -4.87 -34.55 11.63
CA ASN A 269 -5.19 -35.82 10.97
C ASN A 269 -4.00 -36.80 11.07
N ASP A 270 -4.24 -37.88 11.80
CA ASP A 270 -3.25 -38.90 12.14
C ASP A 270 -2.91 -39.82 10.95
N GLU A 271 -3.78 -39.91 9.94
CA GLU A 271 -3.53 -40.65 8.70
C GLU A 271 -2.31 -40.12 7.92
N PHE A 272 -1.88 -38.88 8.20
CA PHE A 272 -0.68 -38.32 7.57
C PHE A 272 0.62 -38.86 8.18
N GLY A 273 0.60 -39.38 9.41
CA GLY A 273 1.81 -39.81 10.11
C GLY A 273 2.90 -38.73 10.07
N ASN A 274 4.09 -39.09 9.56
CA ASN A 274 5.23 -38.18 9.42
C ASN A 274 5.30 -37.52 8.02
N ASP A 275 4.29 -37.68 7.15
CA ASP A 275 4.25 -37.01 5.85
C ASP A 275 3.83 -35.54 5.98
N GLY A 276 4.77 -34.72 6.45
CA GLY A 276 4.54 -33.29 6.61
C GLY A 276 4.32 -32.53 5.30
N MET A 277 4.74 -33.09 4.16
CA MET A 277 4.42 -32.50 2.86
C MET A 277 2.94 -32.65 2.55
N LYS A 278 2.37 -33.83 2.82
CA LYS A 278 0.93 -34.06 2.67
C LYS A 278 0.15 -33.17 3.65
N ARG A 279 0.53 -33.18 4.93
CA ARG A 279 -0.10 -32.34 5.98
C ARG A 279 -0.13 -30.86 5.60
N LEU A 280 1.02 -30.28 5.22
CA LEU A 280 1.10 -28.88 4.80
C LEU A 280 0.18 -28.59 3.61
N ARG A 281 0.13 -29.47 2.60
CA ARG A 281 -0.69 -29.26 1.41
C ARG A 281 -2.18 -29.31 1.71
N GLU A 282 -2.63 -30.33 2.42
CA GLU A 282 -4.05 -30.48 2.78
C GLU A 282 -4.50 -29.31 3.65
N VAL A 283 -3.68 -28.87 4.62
CA VAL A 283 -3.95 -27.67 5.42
C VAL A 283 -4.01 -26.42 4.53
N GLN A 284 -3.07 -26.25 3.60
CA GLN A 284 -3.06 -25.09 2.69
C GLN A 284 -4.21 -25.10 1.67
N ASP A 285 -4.74 -26.27 1.33
CA ASP A 285 -5.89 -26.38 0.43
C ASP A 285 -7.20 -26.21 1.21
N LYS A 286 -7.23 -26.59 2.49
CA LYS A 286 -8.32 -26.28 3.42
C LYS A 286 -8.41 -24.78 3.73
N ILE A 287 -7.30 -24.13 4.08
CA ILE A 287 -7.33 -22.73 4.53
C ILE A 287 -7.84 -21.77 3.45
N ILE A 288 -7.63 -22.08 2.16
CA ILE A 288 -8.11 -21.21 1.07
C ILE A 288 -9.63 -21.29 0.86
N ILE A 289 -10.28 -22.37 1.30
CA ILE A 289 -11.73 -22.57 1.14
C ILE A 289 -12.56 -22.21 2.37
N ILE A 290 -11.95 -22.09 3.55
CA ILE A 290 -12.66 -21.64 4.76
C ILE A 290 -12.89 -20.12 4.74
N THR A 291 -14.03 -19.72 5.30
CA THR A 291 -14.31 -18.33 5.68
C THR A 291 -13.62 -18.01 7.00
N LEU A 292 -13.28 -16.74 7.24
CA LEU A 292 -12.44 -16.29 8.35
C LEU A 292 -13.11 -15.07 8.98
N ASP A 293 -14.17 -15.32 9.72
CA ASP A 293 -15.19 -14.34 10.12
C ASP A 293 -15.03 -13.87 11.58
N LEU A 294 -14.08 -14.44 12.34
CA LEU A 294 -13.81 -14.00 13.72
C LEU A 294 -13.14 -12.62 13.76
N SER A 295 -12.48 -12.21 12.68
CA SER A 295 -11.72 -10.97 12.58
C SER A 295 -12.43 -9.95 11.70
N ASN A 296 -12.53 -8.71 12.17
CA ASN A 296 -13.06 -7.62 11.35
C ASN A 296 -12.16 -7.24 10.15
N LEU A 297 -10.99 -7.87 10.00
CA LEU A 297 -10.17 -7.72 8.79
C LEU A 297 -10.89 -8.26 7.54
N GLU A 298 -11.88 -9.14 7.72
CA GLU A 298 -12.79 -9.59 6.65
C GLU A 298 -13.55 -8.43 5.99
N ASN A 299 -13.78 -7.33 6.72
CA ASN A 299 -14.51 -6.15 6.22
C ASN A 299 -13.69 -5.34 5.21
N ILE A 300 -12.42 -5.67 5.00
CA ILE A 300 -11.63 -5.08 3.93
C ILE A 300 -11.68 -6.01 2.71
N ASP A 301 -12.37 -5.55 1.68
CA ASP A 301 -12.50 -6.27 0.42
C ASP A 301 -11.12 -6.54 -0.20
N ASN A 302 -11.01 -7.70 -0.86
CA ASN A 302 -9.83 -8.14 -1.61
C ASN A 302 -8.56 -8.33 -0.78
N ILE A 303 -8.68 -8.36 0.55
CA ILE A 303 -7.52 -8.34 1.41
C ILE A 303 -6.93 -9.72 1.71
N LEU A 304 -7.77 -10.74 1.88
CA LEU A 304 -7.36 -12.11 2.21
C LEU A 304 -7.20 -12.96 0.94
N SER A 305 -6.18 -12.64 0.14
CA SER A 305 -5.86 -13.46 -1.04
C SER A 305 -5.45 -14.89 -0.66
N ASN A 306 -5.58 -15.85 -1.58
CA ASN A 306 -5.15 -17.24 -1.37
C ASN A 306 -3.67 -17.35 -0.98
N SER A 307 -2.81 -16.45 -1.49
CA SER A 307 -1.38 -16.39 -1.12
C SER A 307 -1.21 -16.03 0.36
N ILE A 308 -1.94 -15.00 0.81
CA ILE A 308 -1.93 -14.55 2.21
C ILE A 308 -2.45 -15.66 3.12
N LYS A 309 -3.58 -16.30 2.77
CA LYS A 309 -4.12 -17.43 3.55
C LYS A 309 -3.11 -18.57 3.68
N LYS A 310 -2.41 -18.94 2.62
CA LYS A 310 -1.34 -19.96 2.68
C LYS A 310 -0.14 -19.50 3.50
N GLY A 311 0.18 -18.21 3.45
CA GLY A 311 1.23 -17.57 4.26
C GLY A 311 0.91 -17.51 5.76
N LEU A 312 -0.36 -17.39 6.15
CA LEU A 312 -0.79 -17.45 7.55
C LEU A 312 -0.33 -18.75 8.23
N CYS A 313 -0.33 -19.88 7.51
CA CYS A 313 0.22 -21.13 8.04
C CYS A 313 1.68 -20.99 8.49
N HIS A 314 2.50 -20.23 7.76
CA HIS A 314 3.91 -20.01 8.11
C HIS A 314 4.05 -19.04 9.28
N LEU A 315 3.20 -18.01 9.36
CA LEU A 315 3.15 -17.12 10.53
C LEU A 315 2.74 -17.89 11.79
N MET A 316 1.76 -18.78 11.70
CA MET A 316 1.36 -19.66 12.80
C MET A 316 2.47 -20.62 13.26
N VAL A 317 3.37 -21.03 12.36
CA VAL A 317 4.58 -21.78 12.75
C VAL A 317 5.56 -20.89 13.52
N ASN A 318 5.78 -19.66 13.06
CA ASN A 318 6.65 -18.71 13.77
C ASN A 318 6.12 -18.39 15.18
N ASP A 319 4.80 -18.31 15.32
CA ASP A 319 4.10 -18.08 16.60
C ASP A 319 3.93 -19.34 17.46
N LYS A 320 4.40 -20.49 16.97
CA LYS A 320 4.30 -21.81 17.65
C LYS A 320 2.86 -22.31 17.86
N MET A 321 1.88 -21.78 17.14
CA MET A 321 0.53 -22.36 17.07
C MET A 321 0.57 -23.69 16.30
N ILE A 322 1.37 -23.73 15.22
CA ILE A 322 1.73 -24.95 14.51
C ILE A 322 3.14 -25.32 14.95
N LYS A 323 3.29 -26.41 15.72
CA LYS A 323 4.59 -26.80 16.29
C LYS A 323 5.53 -27.38 15.24
N SER A 324 5.04 -28.36 14.48
CA SER A 324 5.74 -28.99 13.36
C SER A 324 4.73 -29.48 12.34
N TRP A 325 5.20 -29.64 11.09
CA TRP A 325 4.46 -30.33 10.04
C TRP A 325 4.73 -31.83 10.02
N VAL A 326 5.79 -32.32 10.67
CA VAL A 326 6.18 -33.73 10.69
C VAL A 326 5.80 -34.36 12.02
N ASP A 327 6.24 -33.79 13.14
CA ASP A 327 5.95 -34.29 14.49
C ASP A 327 5.01 -33.35 15.26
N ILE A 328 3.71 -33.59 15.13
CA ILE A 328 2.67 -32.78 15.77
C ILE A 328 2.52 -33.02 17.27
N ASN A 329 3.22 -34.02 17.83
CA ASN A 329 3.11 -34.43 19.23
C ASN A 329 4.37 -34.12 20.05
N GLU A 330 5.45 -33.63 19.43
CA GLU A 330 6.63 -33.17 20.16
C GLU A 330 6.32 -31.88 20.96
N ASP A 331 6.70 -31.90 22.25
CA ASP A 331 6.38 -30.85 23.22
C ASP A 331 7.22 -29.58 23.10
#